data_AF-A0A3Q2VK87-F1
#
_entry.id   AF-A0A3Q2VK87-F1
#
_cell.length_a   1.000
_cell.length_b   1.000
_cell.length_c   1.000
_cell.angle_alpha   90.00
_cell.angle_beta   90.00
_cell.angle_gamma   90.00
#
_symmetry.space_group_name_H-M   'P 1'
#
loop_
_entity.id
_entity.type
_entity.pdbx_description
1 polymer ?
#
loop_
_entity_poly.entity_id
_entity_poly.type
_entity_poly.pdbx_seq_one_letter_code
_entity_poly.pdbx_strand_id
1 'polypeptide(L)'
;MRPVHSIVMQVQSVPLGSVTIGPQSWREGTVRSIRRAERLVRQTRAGQPAACRQPRSGSSSAAAGVSLKRSDGTAEVTARDKIRAEACRPRSRDCVCNQKISRPQSAGAMFPGGSQRTPVAPFPPSSLREQCAGASVAVVADYMRRVREVEVQLRRQAGRVTEEGVKLERERGHLERMLRSLRTNLTINQKSSEGRTRRPSTTETERDGADYLLLWERRELAELKQDLEGTLKTTLSQLQALGESSRQLLDCASERARVLELLPLSGSAGGHDSAPQTFIKTDPISPFTPECKKASELSSLRVNQSQLLRETIRRTLTSAISRQKAAHCAVNDGLVKKIAETVTLQQNLALTSAATRQAMFRKQREINCIRHSHGRAQGPEYSGDLLSREKLNRPLVKVYQRHPGTQLPEAAQLIQSGAALRRCLKSSEGELGKLEHTCLQLLDDLQGKRAAAQVDAAVVRMRRQQVDKRAMPAFLQQGAL
;
A
#
# COMPACT_ATOMS: atom_id res chain seq x y z
N MET A 1 -24.39 34.89 -15.33
CA MET A 1 -23.67 33.60 -15.11
C MET A 1 -22.18 33.83 -15.32
N ARG A 2 -21.28 33.07 -14.66
CA ARG A 2 -19.83 33.04 -14.93
C ARG A 2 -19.42 31.58 -15.14
N PRO A 3 -18.54 31.25 -16.11
CA PRO A 3 -18.10 29.88 -16.32
C PRO A 3 -17.14 29.44 -15.21
N VAL A 4 -17.37 28.26 -14.62
CA VAL A 4 -16.42 27.63 -13.70
C VAL A 4 -15.40 26.88 -14.53
N HIS A 5 -14.18 27.40 -14.64
CA HIS A 5 -13.06 26.64 -15.21
C HIS A 5 -12.68 25.51 -14.24
N SER A 6 -12.95 24.27 -14.64
CA SER A 6 -12.43 23.09 -13.96
C SER A 6 -10.92 23.01 -14.21
N ILE A 7 -10.12 23.43 -13.23
CA ILE A 7 -8.67 23.31 -13.28
C ILE A 7 -8.31 21.83 -13.06
N VAL A 8 -8.27 21.08 -14.15
CA VAL A 8 -7.62 19.77 -14.17
C VAL A 8 -6.13 19.99 -13.99
N MET A 9 -5.66 19.96 -12.74
CA MET A 9 -4.23 19.93 -12.46
C MET A 9 -3.68 18.60 -12.99
N GLN A 10 -3.00 18.67 -14.14
CA GLN A 10 -2.11 17.60 -14.56
C GLN A 10 -1.05 17.41 -13.46
N VAL A 11 -1.14 16.30 -12.74
CA VAL A 11 -0.06 15.84 -11.86
C VAL A 11 1.14 15.58 -12.76
N GLN A 12 2.10 16.51 -12.75
CA GLN A 12 3.32 16.38 -13.53
C GLN A 12 4.02 15.08 -13.14
N SER A 13 4.21 14.19 -14.12
CA SER A 13 4.90 12.92 -13.95
C SER A 13 6.40 13.17 -13.74
N VAL A 14 6.77 13.50 -12.51
CA VAL A 14 8.17 13.70 -12.11
C VAL A 14 8.99 12.48 -12.54
N PRO A 15 10.05 12.64 -13.34
CA PRO A 15 10.82 11.51 -13.85
C PRO A 15 11.57 10.79 -12.72
N LEU A 16 10.96 9.73 -12.19
CA LEU A 16 11.38 9.02 -10.98
C LEU A 16 12.82 8.47 -11.04
N GLY A 17 13.40 8.32 -12.24
CA GLY A 17 14.80 7.92 -12.43
C GLY A 17 15.83 8.98 -12.01
N SER A 18 15.56 10.27 -12.23
CA SER A 18 16.54 11.37 -12.07
C SER A 18 16.47 12.10 -10.72
N VAL A 19 15.46 11.80 -9.89
CA VAL A 19 15.34 12.40 -8.54
C VAL A 19 16.60 12.08 -7.71
N THR A 20 17.28 13.14 -7.28
CA THR A 20 18.40 13.06 -6.34
C THR A 20 17.81 12.89 -4.94
N ILE A 21 18.10 11.76 -4.27
CA ILE A 21 17.31 11.34 -3.09
C ILE A 21 17.90 11.89 -1.77
N GLY A 22 18.99 12.65 -1.83
CA GLY A 22 19.54 13.39 -0.68
C GLY A 22 19.34 14.91 -0.79
N PRO A 23 19.34 15.66 0.34
CA PRO A 23 19.50 17.11 0.31
C PRO A 23 20.92 17.42 -0.20
N GLN A 24 21.04 18.35 -1.16
CA GLN A 24 22.33 18.72 -1.76
C GLN A 24 23.30 19.25 -0.68
N SER A 25 22.85 20.26 0.08
CA SER A 25 23.43 20.80 1.32
C SER A 25 24.23 19.78 2.15
N TRP A 26 23.57 18.68 2.46
CA TRP A 26 24.02 17.66 3.41
C TRP A 26 24.93 16.60 2.79
N ARG A 27 24.60 16.11 1.58
CA ARG A 27 25.49 15.23 0.81
C ARG A 27 26.82 15.95 0.57
N GLU A 28 26.75 17.23 0.21
CA GLU A 28 27.89 18.12 0.06
C GLU A 28 28.56 18.44 1.40
N GLY A 29 27.84 18.50 2.52
CA GLY A 29 28.41 18.67 3.86
C GLY A 29 29.45 17.58 4.16
N THR A 30 29.03 16.32 4.16
CA THR A 30 29.92 15.18 4.41
C THR A 30 30.97 14.99 3.31
N VAL A 31 30.64 15.25 2.04
CA VAL A 31 31.64 15.23 0.95
C VAL A 31 32.67 16.36 1.11
N ARG A 32 32.30 17.52 1.68
CA ARG A 32 33.24 18.58 2.10
C ARG A 32 34.09 18.12 3.29
N SER A 33 33.55 17.45 4.30
CA SER A 33 34.33 16.83 5.40
C SER A 33 35.42 15.89 4.84
N ILE A 34 35.01 14.94 3.99
CA ILE A 34 35.89 13.96 3.33
C ILE A 34 36.98 14.68 2.51
N ARG A 35 36.60 15.58 1.59
CA ARG A 35 37.55 16.34 0.74
C ARG A 35 38.45 17.31 1.54
N ARG A 36 38.06 17.72 2.75
CA ARG A 36 38.91 18.52 3.66
C ARG A 36 39.98 17.64 4.30
N ALA A 37 39.58 16.50 4.84
CA ALA A 37 40.49 15.53 5.45
C ALA A 37 41.46 14.92 4.42
N GLU A 38 40.98 14.54 3.22
CA GLU A 38 41.86 14.08 2.13
C GLU A 38 42.95 15.09 1.78
N ARG A 39 42.62 16.39 1.72
CA ARG A 39 43.61 17.44 1.43
C ARG A 39 44.66 17.54 2.54
N LEU A 40 44.26 17.48 3.81
CA LEU A 40 45.20 17.43 4.95
C LEU A 40 46.09 16.18 4.91
N VAL A 41 45.53 15.01 4.59
CA VAL A 41 46.28 13.74 4.43
C VAL A 41 47.24 13.78 3.23
N ARG A 42 46.96 14.55 2.18
CA ARG A 42 47.88 14.78 1.06
C ARG A 42 48.97 15.80 1.41
N GLN A 43 48.61 16.93 2.02
CA GLN A 43 49.56 17.96 2.46
C GLN A 43 50.61 17.40 3.44
N THR A 44 50.16 16.61 4.43
CA THR A 44 51.02 15.96 5.42
C THR A 44 51.87 14.81 4.86
N ARG A 45 51.65 14.39 3.61
CA ARG A 45 52.57 13.54 2.83
C ARG A 45 53.56 14.35 1.98
N ALA A 46 53.15 15.51 1.47
CA ALA A 46 53.97 16.34 0.59
C ALA A 46 55.14 17.02 1.33
N GLY A 47 54.98 17.35 2.61
CA GLY A 47 56.04 17.93 3.44
C GLY A 47 57.14 16.97 3.91
N GLN A 48 57.27 15.77 3.32
CA GLN A 48 58.25 14.76 3.75
C GLN A 48 59.58 14.88 2.97
N PRO A 49 60.69 15.34 3.58
CA PRO A 49 62.01 15.22 2.96
C PRO A 49 62.39 13.73 2.83
N ALA A 50 63.11 13.40 1.75
CA ALA A 50 63.29 12.02 1.30
C ALA A 50 64.11 11.10 2.24
N ALA A 51 64.82 11.66 3.23
CA ALA A 51 65.84 10.97 4.03
C ALA A 51 65.35 9.83 4.95
N CYS A 52 64.03 9.67 5.15
CA CYS A 52 63.47 8.81 6.21
C CYS A 52 62.70 7.58 5.68
N ARG A 53 63.30 6.79 4.78
CA ARG A 53 62.76 5.47 4.38
C ARG A 53 63.84 4.40 4.22
N GLN A 54 63.90 3.48 5.19
CA GLN A 54 64.47 2.15 5.03
C GLN A 54 63.33 1.12 5.20
N PRO A 55 63.24 0.08 4.35
CA PRO A 55 62.18 -0.91 4.44
C PRO A 55 62.47 -1.93 5.55
N ARG A 56 61.42 -2.38 6.25
CA ARG A 56 61.46 -3.68 6.94
C ARG A 56 60.86 -4.74 6.00
N SER A 57 61.53 -5.87 5.91
CA SER A 57 60.99 -7.10 5.33
C SER A 57 59.74 -7.55 6.09
N GLY A 58 58.85 -8.24 5.38
CA GLY A 58 57.68 -8.90 5.96
C GLY A 58 57.78 -10.41 5.89
N SER A 59 56.82 -11.09 6.50
CA SER A 59 56.47 -12.48 6.23
C SER A 59 54.95 -12.64 6.28
N SER A 60 54.44 -13.67 5.61
CA SER A 60 53.01 -13.85 5.35
C SER A 60 52.64 -15.33 5.34
N SER A 61 51.68 -15.72 6.16
CA SER A 61 50.73 -16.84 5.92
C SER A 61 49.64 -16.78 7.01
N ALA A 62 48.33 -16.92 6.79
CA ALA A 62 47.48 -17.55 5.75
C ALA A 62 46.99 -18.97 6.09
N ALA A 63 45.89 -19.36 5.42
CA ALA A 63 45.12 -20.60 5.53
C ALA A 63 44.23 -20.79 6.79
N ALA A 64 43.17 -21.63 6.77
CA ALA A 64 42.06 -21.75 5.81
C ALA A 64 41.03 -22.81 6.27
N GLY A 65 39.74 -22.57 6.04
CA GLY A 65 38.68 -23.59 6.13
C GLY A 65 38.37 -24.12 7.55
N VAL A 66 37.47 -25.09 7.73
CA VAL A 66 36.61 -25.81 6.76
C VAL A 66 35.18 -25.93 7.34
N SER A 67 34.16 -25.95 6.47
CA SER A 67 32.75 -26.14 6.85
C SER A 67 32.33 -27.61 6.74
N LEU A 68 31.44 -28.09 7.61
CA LEU A 68 30.91 -29.46 7.56
C LEU A 68 29.38 -29.46 7.41
N LYS A 69 28.86 -30.35 6.55
CA LYS A 69 27.43 -30.49 6.23
C LYS A 69 27.04 -31.96 6.07
N ARG A 70 26.03 -32.40 6.83
CA ARG A 70 25.28 -33.68 6.71
C ARG A 70 23.96 -33.52 7.49
N SER A 71 22.89 -34.27 7.24
CA SER A 71 22.34 -34.90 6.02
C SER A 71 20.98 -35.49 6.40
N ASP A 72 20.04 -35.56 5.47
CA ASP A 72 18.66 -35.99 5.73
C ASP A 72 18.52 -37.48 6.12
N GLY A 73 17.39 -37.84 6.72
CA GLY A 73 17.02 -39.21 7.06
C GLY A 73 15.50 -39.37 7.16
N THR A 74 14.89 -39.92 6.12
CA THR A 74 13.45 -40.19 6.02
C THR A 74 13.19 -41.69 6.04
N ALA A 75 12.14 -42.15 6.73
CA ALA A 75 11.63 -43.50 6.58
C ALA A 75 10.09 -43.51 6.74
N GLU A 76 9.42 -44.29 5.89
CA GLU A 76 7.99 -44.59 5.98
C GLU A 76 7.76 -45.84 6.84
N VAL A 77 6.50 -46.21 7.07
CA VAL A 77 5.97 -47.52 6.65
C VAL A 77 4.43 -47.54 6.75
N THR A 78 3.78 -48.36 5.93
CA THR A 78 2.31 -48.48 5.81
C THR A 78 1.81 -49.83 6.31
N ALA A 79 0.52 -49.91 6.66
CA ALA A 79 -0.25 -51.15 6.64
C ALA A 79 -1.77 -50.87 6.53
N ARG A 80 -2.52 -51.84 6.01
CA ARG A 80 -4.00 -51.92 6.03
C ARG A 80 -4.39 -53.22 6.78
N ASP A 81 -5.65 -53.39 7.19
CA ASP A 81 -6.57 -54.28 6.43
C ASP A 81 -8.06 -54.14 6.84
N LYS A 82 -8.90 -55.06 6.33
CA LYS A 82 -10.38 -55.00 6.26
C LYS A 82 -11.10 -56.00 7.20
N ILE A 83 -12.44 -55.91 7.26
CA ILE A 83 -13.47 -56.98 7.03
C ILE A 83 -14.72 -56.84 7.95
N ARG A 84 -15.81 -56.32 7.35
CA ARG A 84 -17.19 -56.88 7.18
C ARG A 84 -18.07 -57.34 8.39
N ALA A 85 -19.39 -57.24 8.15
CA ALA A 85 -20.52 -58.08 8.66
C ALA A 85 -21.18 -57.71 10.01
N GLU A 86 -22.47 -58.00 10.28
CA GLU A 86 -23.76 -58.02 9.51
C GLU A 86 -24.89 -58.34 10.56
N ALA A 87 -26.20 -58.04 10.43
CA ALA A 87 -27.00 -57.40 9.36
C ALA A 87 -27.80 -56.16 9.88
N CYS A 88 -29.14 -56.05 10.08
CA CYS A 88 -30.32 -56.93 9.92
C CYS A 88 -31.62 -56.11 9.59
N ARG A 89 -32.83 -56.56 9.99
CA ARG A 89 -34.19 -56.01 9.63
C ARG A 89 -35.24 -56.42 10.72
N PRO A 90 -36.56 -56.05 10.71
CA PRO A 90 -37.47 -55.91 9.54
C PRO A 90 -38.56 -54.79 9.59
N ARG A 91 -39.46 -54.82 8.58
CA ARG A 91 -40.76 -54.10 8.49
C ARG A 91 -41.92 -55.05 8.83
N SER A 92 -43.03 -54.51 9.34
CA SER A 92 -44.40 -54.98 9.04
C SER A 92 -45.44 -53.91 9.46
N ARG A 93 -46.76 -54.07 9.23
CA ARG A 93 -47.53 -53.82 7.99
C ARG A 93 -49.03 -53.78 8.38
N ASP A 94 -49.86 -53.05 7.61
CA ASP A 94 -51.34 -53.10 7.63
C ASP A 94 -52.02 -52.62 8.96
N CYS A 95 -53.32 -52.26 9.08
CA CYS A 95 -54.39 -52.17 8.07
C CYS A 95 -55.47 -51.08 8.38
N VAL A 96 -56.33 -50.87 7.38
CA VAL A 96 -57.60 -50.10 7.24
C VAL A 96 -58.46 -49.87 8.51
N CYS A 97 -59.08 -48.67 8.59
CA CYS A 97 -60.49 -48.54 9.02
C CYS A 97 -61.20 -47.33 8.36
N ASN A 98 -62.52 -47.41 8.16
CA ASN A 98 -63.35 -46.38 7.51
C ASN A 98 -64.26 -45.66 8.51
N GLN A 99 -64.64 -44.41 8.23
CA GLN A 99 -65.97 -43.91 8.60
C GLN A 99 -66.47 -42.80 7.66
N LYS A 100 -67.76 -42.84 7.33
CA LYS A 100 -68.50 -41.82 6.57
C LYS A 100 -69.39 -41.05 7.54
N ILE A 101 -69.59 -39.76 7.32
CA ILE A 101 -70.71 -38.99 7.91
C ILE A 101 -71.51 -38.36 6.76
N SER A 102 -72.82 -38.22 6.97
CA SER A 102 -73.84 -38.16 5.92
C SER A 102 -74.35 -36.75 5.58
N ARG A 103 -74.89 -36.65 4.37
CA ARG A 103 -75.68 -35.53 3.85
C ARG A 103 -77.15 -35.68 4.26
N PRO A 104 -77.83 -34.65 4.77
CA PRO A 104 -79.28 -34.66 4.92
C PRO A 104 -80.01 -34.23 3.63
N GLN A 105 -81.16 -34.85 3.37
CA GLN A 105 -82.24 -34.37 2.50
C GLN A 105 -83.56 -34.62 3.23
N SER A 106 -84.51 -33.69 3.18
CA SER A 106 -85.94 -33.98 2.97
C SER A 106 -86.76 -32.68 2.86
N ALA A 107 -87.95 -32.78 2.27
CA ALA A 107 -89.15 -31.92 2.32
C ALA A 107 -89.03 -30.36 2.33
N GLY A 108 -89.91 -29.60 1.68
CA GLY A 108 -91.19 -29.95 1.07
C GLY A 108 -92.36 -29.35 1.87
N ALA A 109 -92.79 -28.14 1.47
CA ALA A 109 -93.92 -27.42 2.07
C ALA A 109 -94.73 -26.70 0.96
N MET A 110 -96.02 -26.46 1.21
CA MET A 110 -96.99 -26.04 0.20
C MET A 110 -97.11 -24.51 0.03
N PHE A 111 -97.61 -24.10 -1.13
CA PHE A 111 -98.09 -22.73 -1.37
C PHE A 111 -99.32 -22.40 -0.52
N PRO A 112 -99.51 -21.10 -0.25
CA PRO A 112 -100.79 -20.44 -0.53
C PRO A 112 -100.64 -19.38 -1.64
N GLY A 113 -101.68 -19.18 -2.45
CA GLY A 113 -101.70 -18.15 -3.51
C GLY A 113 -102.32 -16.83 -3.05
N GLY A 114 -101.87 -15.70 -3.61
CA GLY A 114 -102.41 -14.37 -3.31
C GLY A 114 -101.95 -13.27 -4.28
N SER A 115 -102.85 -12.88 -5.18
CA SER A 115 -102.90 -11.67 -6.04
C SER A 115 -101.89 -10.54 -5.69
N GLN A 116 -101.10 -9.96 -6.61
CA GLN A 116 -101.51 -9.23 -7.83
C GLN A 116 -100.36 -9.10 -8.86
N ARG A 117 -100.66 -8.67 -10.10
CA ARG A 117 -99.66 -8.39 -11.16
C ARG A 117 -99.46 -6.89 -11.39
N THR A 118 -98.24 -6.40 -11.25
CA THR A 118 -97.73 -5.27 -12.05
C THR A 118 -97.02 -5.80 -13.31
N PRO A 119 -97.04 -5.07 -14.44
CA PRO A 119 -96.34 -5.49 -15.66
C PRO A 119 -94.84 -5.24 -15.53
N VAL A 120 -94.12 -6.20 -14.93
CA VAL A 120 -92.65 -6.23 -14.98
C VAL A 120 -92.22 -6.31 -16.45
N ALA A 121 -91.24 -5.48 -16.83
CA ALA A 121 -90.73 -5.43 -18.20
C ALA A 121 -90.29 -6.83 -18.68
N PRO A 122 -90.42 -7.16 -19.98
CA PRO A 122 -90.11 -8.49 -20.48
C PRO A 122 -88.65 -8.86 -20.18
N PHE A 123 -88.45 -9.78 -19.23
CA PHE A 123 -87.11 -10.34 -18.98
C PHE A 123 -86.61 -10.98 -20.29
N PRO A 124 -85.37 -10.72 -20.73
CA PRO A 124 -84.85 -11.29 -21.97
C PRO A 124 -84.95 -12.83 -21.95
N PRO A 125 -85.21 -13.49 -23.08
CA PRO A 125 -85.33 -14.95 -23.15
C PRO A 125 -84.07 -15.63 -22.59
N SER A 126 -84.22 -16.84 -22.04
CA SER A 126 -83.12 -17.59 -21.42
C SER A 126 -81.93 -17.74 -22.35
N SER A 127 -82.17 -18.04 -23.63
CA SER A 127 -81.14 -18.12 -24.68
C SER A 127 -80.30 -16.84 -24.82
N LEU A 128 -80.91 -15.65 -24.80
CA LEU A 128 -80.16 -14.38 -24.83
C LEU A 128 -79.40 -14.14 -23.52
N ARG A 129 -79.95 -14.54 -22.36
CA ARG A 129 -79.23 -14.45 -21.07
C ARG A 129 -78.02 -15.39 -21.03
N GLU A 130 -78.16 -16.61 -21.53
CA GLU A 130 -77.08 -17.60 -21.64
C GLU A 130 -76.00 -17.16 -22.64
N GLN A 131 -76.39 -16.62 -23.80
CA GLN A 131 -75.46 -16.05 -24.79
C GLN A 131 -74.70 -14.84 -24.22
N CYS A 132 -75.38 -13.88 -23.58
CA CYS A 132 -74.74 -12.73 -22.95
C CYS A 132 -73.83 -13.13 -21.77
N ALA A 133 -74.22 -14.13 -20.98
CA ALA A 133 -73.38 -14.69 -19.92
C ALA A 133 -72.13 -15.36 -20.49
N GLY A 134 -72.28 -16.22 -21.52
CA GLY A 134 -71.16 -16.88 -22.20
C GLY A 134 -70.18 -15.89 -22.83
N ALA A 135 -70.67 -14.87 -23.52
CA ALA A 135 -69.85 -13.79 -24.08
C ALA A 135 -69.11 -13.00 -22.99
N SER A 136 -69.79 -12.68 -21.87
CA SER A 136 -69.17 -12.00 -20.74
C SER A 136 -68.07 -12.85 -20.08
N VAL A 137 -68.32 -14.15 -19.88
CA VAL A 137 -67.34 -15.10 -19.33
C VAL A 137 -66.13 -15.24 -20.27
N ALA A 138 -66.33 -15.26 -21.59
CA ALA A 138 -65.23 -15.31 -22.56
C ALA A 138 -64.34 -14.04 -22.48
N VAL A 139 -64.94 -12.85 -22.48
CA VAL A 139 -64.22 -11.57 -22.34
C VAL A 139 -63.44 -11.50 -21.03
N VAL A 140 -64.06 -11.94 -19.91
CA VAL A 140 -63.40 -11.94 -18.60
C VAL A 140 -62.29 -13.00 -18.52
N ALA A 141 -62.45 -14.17 -19.12
CA ALA A 141 -61.41 -15.20 -19.20
C ALA A 141 -60.19 -14.73 -20.02
N ASP A 142 -60.41 -14.10 -21.17
CA ASP A 142 -59.34 -13.52 -21.99
C ASP A 142 -58.63 -12.36 -21.28
N TYR A 143 -59.38 -11.51 -20.56
CA TYR A 143 -58.83 -10.45 -19.73
C TYR A 143 -57.96 -11.03 -18.59
N MET A 144 -58.46 -12.03 -17.84
CA MET A 144 -57.69 -12.69 -16.79
C MET A 144 -56.43 -13.39 -17.33
N ARG A 145 -56.47 -13.99 -18.53
CA ARG A 145 -55.28 -14.57 -19.18
C ARG A 145 -54.20 -13.50 -19.38
N ARG A 146 -54.55 -12.36 -19.99
CA ARG A 146 -53.65 -11.22 -20.22
C ARG A 146 -53.13 -10.60 -18.90
N VAL A 147 -53.98 -10.50 -17.87
CA VAL A 147 -53.57 -10.02 -16.53
C VAL A 147 -52.52 -10.96 -15.93
N ARG A 148 -52.67 -12.28 -16.10
CA ARG A 148 -51.71 -13.27 -15.60
C ARG A 148 -50.39 -13.26 -16.38
N GLU A 149 -50.42 -13.03 -17.69
CA GLU A 149 -49.23 -12.80 -18.52
C GLU A 149 -48.43 -11.58 -18.00
N VAL A 150 -49.11 -10.45 -17.74
CA VAL A 150 -48.52 -9.23 -17.17
C VAL A 150 -47.97 -9.46 -15.76
N GLU A 151 -48.72 -10.13 -14.89
CA GLU A 151 -48.33 -10.45 -13.51
C GLU A 151 -47.03 -11.29 -13.47
N VAL A 152 -46.94 -12.32 -14.32
CA VAL A 152 -45.73 -13.14 -14.49
C VAL A 152 -44.58 -12.32 -15.09
N GLN A 153 -44.85 -11.44 -16.07
CA GLN A 153 -43.83 -10.56 -16.68
C GLN A 153 -43.24 -9.59 -15.65
N LEU A 154 -44.06 -8.98 -14.80
CA LEU A 154 -43.63 -8.06 -13.74
C LEU A 154 -42.79 -8.78 -12.68
N ARG A 155 -43.20 -9.97 -12.21
CA ARG A 155 -42.37 -10.77 -11.29
C ARG A 155 -41.04 -11.20 -11.92
N ARG A 156 -41.03 -11.59 -13.20
CA ARG A 156 -39.78 -11.90 -13.94
C ARG A 156 -38.86 -10.67 -14.06
N GLN A 157 -39.41 -9.47 -14.25
CA GLN A 157 -38.63 -8.23 -14.23
C GLN A 157 -38.08 -7.92 -12.83
N ALA A 158 -38.86 -8.10 -11.76
CA ALA A 158 -38.39 -7.90 -10.39
C ALA A 158 -37.24 -8.86 -10.03
N GLY A 159 -37.31 -10.12 -10.50
CA GLY A 159 -36.21 -11.07 -10.41
C GLY A 159 -34.91 -10.54 -11.05
N ARG A 160 -34.98 -10.06 -12.30
CA ARG A 160 -33.82 -9.45 -13.00
C ARG A 160 -33.25 -8.24 -12.27
N VAL A 161 -34.09 -7.36 -11.72
CA VAL A 161 -33.64 -6.20 -10.92
C VAL A 161 -32.91 -6.68 -9.65
N THR A 162 -33.44 -7.70 -8.97
CA THR A 162 -32.86 -8.29 -7.76
C THR A 162 -31.51 -8.95 -8.06
N GLU A 163 -31.41 -9.72 -9.16
CA GLU A 163 -30.13 -10.31 -9.60
C GLU A 163 -29.07 -9.25 -9.92
N GLU A 164 -29.44 -8.16 -10.58
CA GLU A 164 -28.51 -7.04 -10.84
C GLU A 164 -28.11 -6.30 -9.56
N GLY A 165 -29.01 -6.24 -8.57
CA GLY A 165 -28.67 -5.84 -7.20
C GLY A 165 -27.60 -6.73 -6.59
N VAL A 166 -27.76 -8.06 -6.62
CA VAL A 166 -26.77 -9.03 -6.13
C VAL A 166 -25.43 -8.94 -6.89
N LYS A 167 -25.45 -8.64 -8.19
CA LYS A 167 -24.22 -8.41 -8.98
C LYS A 167 -23.52 -7.11 -8.54
N LEU A 168 -24.26 -6.03 -8.26
CA LEU A 168 -23.70 -4.76 -7.81
C LEU A 168 -23.21 -4.82 -6.35
N GLU A 169 -23.88 -5.60 -5.50
CA GLU A 169 -23.50 -5.90 -4.11
C GLU A 169 -22.08 -6.52 -4.04
N ARG A 170 -21.77 -7.44 -4.95
CA ARG A 170 -20.43 -8.03 -5.08
C ARG A 170 -19.37 -6.97 -5.39
N GLU A 171 -19.63 -6.09 -6.36
CA GLU A 171 -18.73 -4.99 -6.73
C GLU A 171 -18.53 -4.01 -5.55
N ARG A 172 -19.58 -3.73 -4.76
CA ARG A 172 -19.46 -2.96 -3.51
C ARG A 172 -18.47 -3.62 -2.54
N GLY A 173 -18.57 -4.94 -2.38
CA GLY A 173 -17.61 -5.74 -1.60
C GLY A 173 -16.18 -5.71 -2.15
N HIS A 174 -15.95 -5.42 -3.44
CA HIS A 174 -14.61 -5.14 -3.98
C HIS A 174 -14.12 -3.73 -3.61
N LEU A 175 -14.97 -2.69 -3.75
CA LEU A 175 -14.67 -1.31 -3.32
C LEU A 175 -14.26 -1.26 -1.84
N GLU A 176 -15.03 -1.90 -0.95
CA GLU A 176 -14.76 -1.95 0.50
C GLU A 176 -13.45 -2.66 0.87
N ARG A 177 -13.05 -3.68 0.09
CA ARG A 177 -11.75 -4.36 0.26
C ARG A 177 -10.61 -3.44 -0.18
N MET A 178 -10.76 -2.73 -1.29
CA MET A 178 -9.76 -1.77 -1.76
C MET A 178 -9.62 -0.57 -0.82
N LEU A 179 -10.72 -0.05 -0.29
CA LEU A 179 -10.71 1.03 0.71
C LEU A 179 -10.05 0.60 2.03
N ARG A 180 -10.27 -0.65 2.48
CA ARG A 180 -9.50 -1.22 3.61
C ARG A 180 -8.00 -1.27 3.29
N SER A 181 -7.61 -1.75 2.11
CA SER A 181 -6.21 -1.76 1.64
C SER A 181 -5.60 -0.34 1.64
N LEU A 182 -6.27 0.66 1.07
CA LEU A 182 -5.79 2.04 1.04
C LEU A 182 -5.64 2.64 2.43
N ARG A 183 -6.61 2.43 3.33
CA ARG A 183 -6.52 2.87 4.74
C ARG A 183 -5.30 2.23 5.45
N THR A 184 -5.06 0.93 5.27
CA THR A 184 -3.85 0.27 5.80
C THR A 184 -2.55 0.81 5.18
N ASN A 185 -2.56 1.18 3.89
CA ASN A 185 -1.38 1.81 3.25
C ASN A 185 -1.09 3.21 3.79
N LEU A 186 -2.12 4.03 4.03
CA LEU A 186 -1.96 5.34 4.68
C LEU A 186 -1.36 5.20 6.08
N THR A 187 -1.77 4.20 6.88
CA THR A 187 -1.16 3.91 8.18
C THR A 187 0.31 3.47 8.07
N ILE A 188 0.68 2.67 7.06
CA ILE A 188 2.11 2.32 6.82
C ILE A 188 2.92 3.55 6.40
N ASN A 189 2.39 4.35 5.49
CA ASN A 189 3.05 5.56 5.00
C ASN A 189 3.31 6.55 6.15
N GLN A 190 2.30 6.79 6.98
CA GLN A 190 2.43 7.57 8.22
C GLN A 190 3.53 7.00 9.12
N LYS A 191 3.49 5.71 9.46
CA LYS A 191 4.53 5.04 10.26
C LYS A 191 5.91 5.03 9.61
N SER A 192 6.00 5.15 8.29
CA SER A 192 7.26 5.30 7.56
C SER A 192 7.86 6.70 7.80
N SER A 193 7.03 7.75 7.70
CA SER A 193 7.46 9.12 8.02
C SER A 193 7.80 9.32 9.50
N GLU A 194 6.98 8.79 10.41
CA GLU A 194 7.22 8.80 11.88
C GLU A 194 8.40 7.91 12.31
N GLY A 195 8.78 6.94 11.47
CA GLY A 195 10.01 6.17 11.64
C GLY A 195 11.24 7.01 11.30
N ARG A 196 11.17 7.79 10.22
CA ARG A 196 12.29 8.60 9.71
C ARG A 196 12.58 9.86 10.52
N THR A 197 11.59 10.44 11.20
CA THR A 197 11.84 11.53 12.17
C THR A 197 12.69 11.11 13.37
N ARG A 198 12.97 9.81 13.54
CA ARG A 198 13.86 9.25 14.59
C ARG A 198 15.35 9.22 14.19
N ARG A 199 15.71 9.78 13.03
CA ARG A 199 17.11 10.00 12.64
C ARG A 199 17.83 10.94 13.62
N PRO A 200 19.16 10.84 13.79
CA PRO A 200 19.91 11.69 14.72
C PRO A 200 19.74 13.20 14.44
N SER A 201 19.22 13.93 15.44
CA SER A 201 18.89 15.36 15.32
C SER A 201 20.08 16.26 15.03
N THR A 202 21.30 15.82 15.37
CA THR A 202 22.55 16.57 15.20
C THR A 202 23.05 16.62 13.76
N THR A 203 22.63 15.68 12.90
CA THR A 203 23.25 15.48 11.57
C THR A 203 22.31 14.99 10.46
N GLU A 204 21.11 14.48 10.73
CA GLU A 204 20.31 13.69 9.76
C GLU A 204 18.84 14.15 9.66
N THR A 205 18.53 15.36 10.11
CA THR A 205 17.16 15.90 10.26
C THR A 205 16.58 16.56 8.99
N GLU A 206 17.41 16.88 7.99
CA GLU A 206 16.97 17.52 6.74
C GLU A 206 16.07 16.58 5.92
N ARG A 207 14.95 17.10 5.41
CA ARG A 207 14.03 16.35 4.54
C ARG A 207 14.71 16.01 3.23
N ASP A 208 14.66 14.74 2.84
CA ASP A 208 15.30 14.23 1.64
C ASP A 208 14.30 13.68 0.61
N GLY A 209 14.79 13.24 -0.56
CA GLY A 209 13.93 12.79 -1.66
C GLY A 209 13.01 11.64 -1.28
N ALA A 210 13.35 10.80 -0.30
CA ALA A 210 12.48 9.75 0.18
C ALA A 210 11.37 10.28 1.12
N ASP A 211 11.54 11.45 1.76
CA ASP A 211 10.44 12.15 2.45
C ASP A 211 9.47 12.80 1.46
N TYR A 212 9.98 13.33 0.34
CA TYR A 212 9.13 13.81 -0.75
C TYR A 212 8.36 12.66 -1.43
N LEU A 213 9.00 11.52 -1.68
CA LEU A 213 8.33 10.31 -2.20
C LEU A 213 7.27 9.78 -1.22
N LEU A 214 7.55 9.76 0.09
CA LEU A 214 6.56 9.40 1.11
C LEU A 214 5.39 10.38 1.15
N LEU A 215 5.63 11.69 1.05
CA LEU A 215 4.57 12.70 0.96
C LEU A 215 3.72 12.53 -0.30
N TRP A 216 4.32 12.12 -1.42
CA TRP A 216 3.60 11.83 -2.66
C TRP A 216 2.77 10.53 -2.57
N GLU A 217 3.33 9.41 -2.06
CA GLU A 217 2.54 8.18 -1.78
C GLU A 217 1.34 8.49 -0.88
N ARG A 218 1.50 9.38 0.12
CA ARG A 218 0.39 9.83 0.97
C ARG A 218 -0.73 10.53 0.20
N ARG A 219 -0.38 11.35 -0.80
CA ARG A 219 -1.34 12.11 -1.63
C ARG A 219 -2.09 11.17 -2.58
N GLU A 220 -1.36 10.38 -3.36
CA GLU A 220 -1.93 9.36 -4.27
C GLU A 220 -2.91 8.43 -3.54
N LEU A 221 -2.52 7.91 -2.37
CA LEU A 221 -3.38 7.04 -1.56
C LEU A 221 -4.61 7.75 -0.98
N ALA A 222 -4.55 9.06 -0.76
CA ALA A 222 -5.67 9.86 -0.27
C ALA A 222 -6.66 10.20 -1.39
N GLU A 223 -6.17 10.55 -2.58
CA GLU A 223 -6.97 10.74 -3.80
C GLU A 223 -7.71 9.45 -4.16
N LEU A 224 -6.99 8.33 -4.30
CA LEU A 224 -7.58 7.02 -4.57
C LEU A 224 -8.63 6.59 -3.52
N LYS A 225 -8.44 7.00 -2.25
CA LYS A 225 -9.42 6.75 -1.19
C LYS A 225 -10.68 7.59 -1.43
N GLN A 226 -10.53 8.87 -1.78
CA GLN A 226 -11.66 9.77 -2.04
C GLN A 226 -12.45 9.36 -3.29
N ASP A 227 -11.78 8.98 -4.37
CA ASP A 227 -12.40 8.49 -5.61
C ASP A 227 -13.25 7.23 -5.36
N LEU A 228 -12.71 6.28 -4.59
CA LEU A 228 -13.41 5.04 -4.26
C LEU A 228 -14.48 5.23 -3.17
N GLU A 229 -14.35 6.20 -2.26
CA GLU A 229 -15.43 6.56 -1.32
C GLU A 229 -16.59 7.28 -2.04
N GLY A 230 -16.30 8.11 -3.06
CA GLY A 230 -17.31 8.66 -3.96
C GLY A 230 -18.02 7.57 -4.78
N THR A 231 -17.25 6.64 -5.36
CA THR A 231 -17.78 5.48 -6.10
C THR A 231 -18.61 4.55 -5.21
N LEU A 232 -18.23 4.38 -3.94
CA LEU A 232 -19.00 3.61 -2.96
C LEU A 232 -20.34 4.29 -2.64
N LYS A 233 -20.37 5.62 -2.50
CA LYS A 233 -21.59 6.39 -2.26
C LYS A 233 -22.59 6.25 -3.41
N THR A 234 -22.15 6.35 -4.66
CA THR A 234 -23.03 6.16 -5.83
C THR A 234 -23.52 4.71 -5.94
N THR A 235 -22.65 3.73 -5.66
CA THR A 235 -23.01 2.30 -5.57
C THR A 235 -24.13 2.05 -4.56
N LEU A 236 -24.03 2.61 -3.36
CA LEU A 236 -25.07 2.50 -2.32
C LEU A 236 -26.41 3.11 -2.76
N SER A 237 -26.39 4.30 -3.38
CA SER A 237 -27.63 4.92 -3.90
C SER A 237 -28.28 4.11 -5.03
N GLN A 238 -27.49 3.44 -5.88
CA GLN A 238 -28.03 2.61 -6.95
C GLN A 238 -28.59 1.28 -6.42
N LEU A 239 -27.97 0.69 -5.40
CA LEU A 239 -28.50 -0.48 -4.69
C LEU A 239 -29.88 -0.18 -4.06
N GLN A 240 -30.02 0.98 -3.40
CA GLN A 240 -31.31 1.43 -2.89
C GLN A 240 -32.35 1.61 -4.01
N ALA A 241 -31.98 2.29 -5.11
CA ALA A 241 -32.88 2.52 -6.24
C ALA A 241 -33.31 1.23 -6.96
N LEU A 242 -32.45 0.20 -7.01
CA LEU A 242 -32.81 -1.15 -7.48
C LEU A 242 -33.80 -1.83 -6.50
N GLY A 243 -33.55 -1.76 -5.20
CA GLY A 243 -34.46 -2.31 -4.17
C GLY A 243 -35.81 -1.61 -4.07
N GLU A 244 -35.88 -0.32 -4.39
CA GLU A 244 -37.14 0.43 -4.57
C GLU A 244 -37.86 0.01 -5.84
N SER A 245 -37.16 -0.05 -6.97
CA SER A 245 -37.73 -0.45 -8.26
C SER A 245 -38.23 -1.91 -8.26
N SER A 246 -37.52 -2.82 -7.59
CA SER A 246 -37.97 -4.21 -7.43
C SER A 246 -39.23 -4.33 -6.57
N ARG A 247 -39.38 -3.50 -5.53
CA ARG A 247 -40.62 -3.44 -4.74
C ARG A 247 -41.78 -2.95 -5.59
N GLN A 248 -41.62 -1.81 -6.28
CA GLN A 248 -42.66 -1.25 -7.16
C GLN A 248 -43.19 -2.25 -8.21
N LEU A 249 -42.31 -3.08 -8.78
CA LEU A 249 -42.71 -4.15 -9.70
C LEU A 249 -43.49 -5.29 -9.02
N LEU A 250 -43.12 -5.66 -7.79
CA LEU A 250 -43.84 -6.67 -7.00
C LEU A 250 -45.18 -6.13 -6.49
N ASP A 251 -45.25 -4.86 -6.11
CA ASP A 251 -46.47 -4.16 -5.72
C ASP A 251 -47.46 -4.17 -6.90
N CYS A 252 -47.03 -3.72 -8.09
CA CYS A 252 -47.82 -3.80 -9.33
C CYS A 252 -48.24 -5.24 -9.66
N ALA A 253 -47.34 -6.23 -9.53
CA ALA A 253 -47.67 -7.63 -9.75
C ALA A 253 -48.72 -8.15 -8.74
N SER A 254 -48.69 -7.69 -7.49
CA SER A 254 -49.69 -8.05 -6.47
C SER A 254 -51.06 -7.44 -6.77
N GLU A 255 -51.12 -6.19 -7.26
CA GLU A 255 -52.37 -5.56 -7.68
C GLU A 255 -52.96 -6.17 -8.95
N ARG A 256 -52.16 -6.84 -9.78
CA ARG A 256 -52.64 -7.66 -10.90
C ARG A 256 -53.03 -9.07 -10.46
N ALA A 257 -52.34 -9.66 -9.49
CA ALA A 257 -52.72 -10.94 -8.90
C ALA A 257 -54.14 -10.90 -8.26
N ARG A 258 -54.47 -9.84 -7.50
CA ARG A 258 -55.80 -9.65 -6.89
C ARG A 258 -56.97 -9.72 -7.88
N VAL A 259 -56.76 -9.32 -9.13
CA VAL A 259 -57.81 -9.37 -10.17
C VAL A 259 -58.12 -10.81 -10.59
N LEU A 260 -57.18 -11.74 -10.39
CA LEU A 260 -57.35 -13.18 -10.63
C LEU A 260 -58.03 -13.90 -9.46
N GLU A 261 -58.20 -13.25 -8.31
CA GLU A 261 -58.85 -13.79 -7.10
C GLU A 261 -60.38 -13.62 -7.13
N LEU A 262 -60.91 -12.77 -8.03
CA LEU A 262 -62.32 -12.35 -8.08
C LEU A 262 -63.29 -13.40 -8.67
N LEU A 263 -62.78 -14.49 -9.26
CA LEU A 263 -63.61 -15.55 -9.85
C LEU A 263 -63.07 -16.96 -9.52
N PRO A 264 -63.94 -17.96 -9.28
CA PRO A 264 -63.51 -19.34 -9.13
C PRO A 264 -62.79 -19.87 -10.38
N LEU A 265 -61.83 -20.78 -10.17
CA LEU A 265 -61.11 -21.50 -11.22
C LEU A 265 -62.00 -22.58 -11.88
N SER A 266 -63.10 -22.17 -12.51
CA SER A 266 -63.87 -22.99 -13.44
C SER A 266 -63.00 -23.31 -14.66
N GLY A 267 -62.33 -24.46 -14.61
CA GLY A 267 -61.25 -24.79 -15.53
C GLY A 267 -61.72 -24.96 -16.98
N SER A 268 -60.90 -24.45 -17.91
CA SER A 268 -60.85 -24.93 -19.29
C SER A 268 -59.40 -25.12 -19.68
N ALA A 269 -59.06 -26.31 -20.18
CA ALA A 269 -57.71 -26.62 -20.65
C ALA A 269 -57.58 -26.19 -22.12
N GLY A 270 -56.52 -25.44 -22.42
CA GLY A 270 -56.28 -24.91 -23.77
C GLY A 270 -54.88 -24.35 -23.90
N GLY A 271 -53.92 -25.23 -24.16
CA GLY A 271 -52.54 -24.82 -24.46
C GLY A 271 -52.43 -24.35 -25.90
N HIS A 272 -52.13 -23.07 -26.10
CA HIS A 272 -51.67 -22.50 -27.37
C HIS A 272 -50.48 -21.57 -27.07
N ASP A 273 -49.39 -21.76 -27.81
CA ASP A 273 -48.15 -20.99 -27.66
C ASP A 273 -48.32 -19.58 -28.23
N SER A 274 -48.85 -18.68 -27.40
CA SER A 274 -48.98 -17.26 -27.73
C SER A 274 -47.59 -16.60 -27.77
N ALA A 275 -47.19 -16.12 -28.96
CA ALA A 275 -45.99 -15.32 -29.13
C ALA A 275 -46.02 -14.06 -28.23
N PRO A 276 -44.86 -13.55 -27.76
CA PRO A 276 -44.81 -12.47 -26.77
C PRO A 276 -45.43 -11.17 -27.29
N GLN A 277 -46.69 -10.91 -26.93
CA GLN A 277 -47.41 -9.70 -27.33
C GLN A 277 -46.85 -8.46 -26.62
N THR A 278 -46.44 -7.46 -27.40
CA THR A 278 -46.13 -6.12 -26.89
C THR A 278 -47.41 -5.40 -26.50
N PHE A 279 -47.60 -5.16 -25.21
CA PHE A 279 -48.73 -4.39 -24.66
C PHE A 279 -48.62 -2.89 -25.02
N ILE A 280 -48.97 -2.55 -26.26
CA ILE A 280 -48.88 -1.17 -26.80
C ILE A 280 -49.94 -0.25 -26.16
N LYS A 281 -51.13 -0.77 -25.80
CA LYS A 281 -52.25 0.03 -25.29
C LYS A 281 -52.37 0.00 -23.77
N THR A 282 -52.02 1.12 -23.13
CA THR A 282 -52.18 1.35 -21.69
C THR A 282 -53.41 2.23 -21.41
N ASP A 283 -54.54 1.58 -21.12
CA ASP A 283 -55.72 2.23 -20.54
C ASP A 283 -55.77 1.93 -19.01
N PRO A 284 -56.43 2.73 -18.16
CA PRO A 284 -56.50 2.47 -16.71
C PRO A 284 -57.16 1.13 -16.32
N ILE A 285 -58.01 0.59 -17.19
CA ILE A 285 -58.73 -0.69 -17.03
C ILE A 285 -58.03 -1.81 -17.85
N SER A 286 -56.91 -1.53 -18.52
CA SER A 286 -56.14 -2.52 -19.29
C SER A 286 -55.46 -3.54 -18.37
N PRO A 287 -55.23 -4.80 -18.84
CA PRO A 287 -54.36 -5.74 -18.15
C PRO A 287 -52.97 -5.16 -17.82
N PHE A 288 -52.48 -4.24 -18.67
CA PHE A 288 -51.23 -3.52 -18.49
C PHE A 288 -51.51 -2.03 -18.21
N THR A 289 -51.50 -1.65 -16.94
CA THR A 289 -51.83 -0.29 -16.48
C THR A 289 -50.66 0.69 -16.71
N PRO A 290 -50.88 2.02 -16.72
CA PRO A 290 -49.80 3.00 -16.82
C PRO A 290 -48.76 2.89 -15.69
N GLU A 291 -49.15 2.45 -14.49
CA GLU A 291 -48.23 2.17 -13.37
C GLU A 291 -47.31 0.99 -13.70
N CYS A 292 -47.89 -0.11 -14.22
CA CYS A 292 -47.13 -1.29 -14.65
C CYS A 292 -46.11 -0.94 -15.75
N LYS A 293 -46.49 -0.07 -16.70
CA LYS A 293 -45.59 0.46 -17.74
C LYS A 293 -44.47 1.29 -17.13
N LYS A 294 -44.80 2.29 -16.31
CA LYS A 294 -43.84 3.19 -15.64
C LYS A 294 -42.85 2.40 -14.78
N ALA A 295 -43.30 1.41 -14.02
CA ALA A 295 -42.43 0.54 -13.23
C ALA A 295 -41.48 -0.29 -14.11
N SER A 296 -41.98 -0.83 -15.23
CA SER A 296 -41.19 -1.63 -16.18
C SER A 296 -40.11 -0.81 -16.92
N GLU A 297 -40.44 0.43 -17.29
CA GLU A 297 -39.51 1.37 -17.94
C GLU A 297 -38.45 1.86 -16.96
N LEU A 298 -38.85 2.32 -15.77
CA LEU A 298 -37.93 2.77 -14.72
C LEU A 298 -36.99 1.64 -14.28
N SER A 299 -37.48 0.41 -14.12
CA SER A 299 -36.63 -0.72 -13.72
C SER A 299 -35.59 -1.07 -14.77
N SER A 300 -35.96 -1.00 -16.05
CA SER A 300 -35.04 -1.22 -17.17
C SER A 300 -33.94 -0.14 -17.19
N LEU A 301 -34.30 1.13 -16.94
CA LEU A 301 -33.34 2.21 -16.77
C LEU A 301 -32.40 1.99 -15.56
N ARG A 302 -32.93 1.54 -14.41
CA ARG A 302 -32.10 1.24 -13.22
C ARG A 302 -31.14 0.06 -13.44
N VAL A 303 -31.57 -0.96 -14.18
CA VAL A 303 -30.71 -2.09 -14.59
C VAL A 303 -29.56 -1.60 -15.48
N ASN A 304 -29.86 -0.82 -16.53
CA ASN A 304 -28.83 -0.31 -17.44
C ASN A 304 -27.83 0.62 -16.72
N GLN A 305 -28.32 1.48 -15.82
CA GLN A 305 -27.48 2.31 -14.93
C GLN A 305 -26.60 1.46 -14.01
N SER A 306 -27.13 0.34 -13.46
CA SER A 306 -26.36 -0.60 -12.64
C SER A 306 -25.23 -1.26 -13.43
N GLN A 307 -25.51 -1.74 -14.64
CA GLN A 307 -24.52 -2.41 -15.50
C GLN A 307 -23.34 -1.48 -15.84
N LEU A 308 -23.62 -0.25 -16.28
CA LEU A 308 -22.61 0.78 -16.55
C LEU A 308 -21.79 1.14 -15.29
N LEU A 309 -22.44 1.16 -14.12
CA LEU A 309 -21.77 1.39 -12.85
C LEU A 309 -20.85 0.21 -12.46
N ARG A 310 -21.27 -1.05 -12.65
CA ARG A 310 -20.43 -2.25 -12.40
C ARG A 310 -19.17 -2.24 -13.26
N GLU A 311 -19.26 -1.89 -14.54
CA GLU A 311 -18.07 -1.72 -15.38
C GLU A 311 -17.17 -0.58 -14.89
N THR A 312 -17.77 0.55 -14.50
CA THR A 312 -17.02 1.72 -14.03
C THR A 312 -16.28 1.42 -12.73
N ILE A 313 -16.88 0.66 -11.81
CA ILE A 313 -16.23 0.12 -10.61
C ILE A 313 -15.02 -0.77 -10.97
N ARG A 314 -15.17 -1.68 -11.95
CA ARG A 314 -14.05 -2.54 -12.40
C ARG A 314 -12.90 -1.72 -13.00
N ARG A 315 -13.22 -0.71 -13.81
CA ARG A 315 -12.25 0.23 -14.40
C ARG A 315 -11.53 1.05 -13.32
N THR A 316 -12.24 1.64 -12.36
CA THR A 316 -11.62 2.43 -11.27
C THR A 316 -10.82 1.55 -10.30
N LEU A 317 -11.30 0.36 -9.94
CA LEU A 317 -10.54 -0.60 -9.13
C LEU A 317 -9.22 -1.01 -9.79
N THR A 318 -9.25 -1.32 -11.09
CA THR A 318 -8.05 -1.73 -11.83
C THR A 318 -7.01 -0.61 -11.88
N SER A 319 -7.45 0.63 -12.14
CA SER A 319 -6.62 1.84 -12.08
C SER A 319 -6.08 2.13 -10.66
N ALA A 320 -6.92 1.97 -9.64
CA ALA A 320 -6.51 2.18 -8.25
C ALA A 320 -5.47 1.15 -7.79
N ILE A 321 -5.59 -0.12 -8.22
CA ILE A 321 -4.60 -1.17 -7.94
C ILE A 321 -3.27 -0.88 -8.65
N SER A 322 -3.28 -0.39 -9.89
CA SER A 322 -2.05 -0.05 -10.60
C SER A 322 -1.36 1.20 -10.02
N ARG A 323 -2.10 2.30 -9.78
CA ARG A 323 -1.58 3.50 -9.09
C ARG A 323 -1.03 3.16 -7.70
N GLN A 324 -1.77 2.38 -6.90
CA GLN A 324 -1.31 1.94 -5.56
C GLN A 324 0.01 1.14 -5.63
N LYS A 325 0.12 0.18 -6.55
CA LYS A 325 1.34 -0.62 -6.73
C LYS A 325 2.51 0.26 -7.17
N ALA A 326 2.31 1.11 -8.19
CA ALA A 326 3.35 2.00 -8.71
C ALA A 326 3.88 2.96 -7.62
N ALA A 327 2.97 3.60 -6.86
CA ALA A 327 3.36 4.49 -5.77
C ALA A 327 4.14 3.76 -4.66
N HIS A 328 3.71 2.54 -4.32
CA HIS A 328 4.38 1.74 -3.29
C HIS A 328 5.78 1.28 -3.71
N CYS A 329 5.97 0.86 -4.96
CA CYS A 329 7.28 0.51 -5.52
C CYS A 329 8.21 1.74 -5.53
N ALA A 330 7.77 2.87 -6.10
CA ALA A 330 8.58 4.08 -6.18
C ALA A 330 9.10 4.58 -4.82
N VAL A 331 8.30 4.48 -3.75
CA VAL A 331 8.77 4.76 -2.38
C VAL A 331 9.75 3.72 -1.88
N ASN A 332 9.48 2.42 -2.08
CA ASN A 332 10.35 1.35 -1.61
C ASN A 332 11.72 1.41 -2.28
N ASP A 333 11.76 1.64 -3.59
CA ASP A 333 12.97 1.75 -4.39
C ASP A 333 13.74 3.04 -4.04
N GLY A 334 13.02 4.16 -3.82
CA GLY A 334 13.59 5.41 -3.32
C GLY A 334 14.23 5.27 -1.92
N LEU A 335 13.58 4.54 -1.00
CA LEU A 335 14.14 4.23 0.31
C LEU A 335 15.37 3.33 0.22
N VAL A 336 15.36 2.30 -0.64
CA VAL A 336 16.52 1.42 -0.87
C VAL A 336 17.69 2.19 -1.49
N LYS A 337 17.43 3.07 -2.47
CA LYS A 337 18.43 3.97 -3.06
C LYS A 337 19.00 4.93 -2.01
N LYS A 338 18.17 5.54 -1.15
CA LYS A 338 18.64 6.38 -0.02
C LYS A 338 19.55 5.59 0.93
N ILE A 339 19.19 4.35 1.29
CA ILE A 339 20.05 3.48 2.14
C ILE A 339 21.40 3.24 1.45
N ALA A 340 21.42 2.90 0.16
CA ALA A 340 22.65 2.67 -0.60
C ALA A 340 23.53 3.93 -0.70
N GLU A 341 22.93 5.11 -0.86
CA GLU A 341 23.63 6.40 -0.81
C GLU A 341 24.27 6.64 0.58
N THR A 342 23.53 6.41 1.67
CA THR A 342 24.06 6.57 3.04
C THR A 342 25.16 5.56 3.36
N VAL A 343 25.03 4.29 2.94
CA VAL A 343 26.06 3.25 3.13
C VAL A 343 27.33 3.57 2.35
N THR A 344 27.22 4.07 1.11
CA THR A 344 28.38 4.55 0.34
C THR A 344 29.13 5.67 1.07
N LEU A 345 28.40 6.59 1.70
CA LEU A 345 29.01 7.66 2.51
C LEU A 345 29.67 7.12 3.79
N GLN A 346 29.08 6.12 4.47
CA GLN A 346 29.73 5.46 5.62
C GLN A 346 31.05 4.79 5.24
N GLN A 347 31.12 4.11 4.09
CA GLN A 347 32.34 3.46 3.60
C GLN A 347 33.44 4.50 3.35
N ASN A 348 33.13 5.60 2.66
CA ASN A 348 34.09 6.68 2.41
C ASN A 348 34.55 7.38 3.70
N LEU A 349 33.67 7.58 4.67
CA LEU A 349 34.01 8.11 6.00
C LEU A 349 34.91 7.16 6.79
N ALA A 350 34.66 5.85 6.75
CA ALA A 350 35.52 4.85 7.40
C ALA A 350 36.93 4.81 6.80
N LEU A 351 37.04 4.83 5.46
CA LEU A 351 38.32 4.89 4.76
C LEU A 351 39.08 6.19 5.05
N THR A 352 38.40 7.34 5.00
CA THR A 352 39.04 8.65 5.18
C THR A 352 39.44 8.89 6.64
N SER A 353 38.61 8.49 7.62
CA SER A 353 38.98 8.58 9.05
C SER A 353 40.17 7.67 9.39
N ALA A 354 40.25 6.46 8.82
CA ALA A 354 41.42 5.61 8.94
C ALA A 354 42.68 6.24 8.31
N ALA A 355 42.56 6.89 7.14
CA ALA A 355 43.65 7.60 6.49
C ALA A 355 44.13 8.82 7.29
N THR A 356 43.20 9.61 7.87
CA THR A 356 43.51 10.73 8.77
C THR A 356 44.21 10.26 10.04
N ARG A 357 43.71 9.20 10.68
CA ARG A 357 44.37 8.58 11.85
C ARG A 357 45.77 8.08 11.52
N GLN A 358 45.98 7.51 10.33
CA GLN A 358 47.32 7.12 9.88
C GLN A 358 48.22 8.34 9.64
N ALA A 359 47.69 9.46 9.15
CA ALA A 359 48.44 10.71 9.02
C ALA A 359 48.81 11.31 10.40
N MET A 360 47.91 11.28 11.38
CA MET A 360 48.19 11.68 12.77
C MET A 360 49.37 10.90 13.34
N PHE A 361 49.34 9.57 13.26
CA PHE A 361 50.45 8.73 13.75
C PHE A 361 51.77 8.95 13.00
N ARG A 362 51.76 9.44 11.77
CA ARG A 362 52.97 9.85 11.04
C ARG A 362 53.48 11.20 11.55
N LYS A 363 52.61 12.21 11.65
CA LYS A 363 52.94 13.54 12.15
C LYS A 363 53.38 13.53 13.62
N GLN A 364 52.82 12.68 14.47
CA GLN A 364 53.31 12.49 15.84
C GLN A 364 54.76 11.96 15.89
N ARG A 365 55.13 11.04 14.99
CA ARG A 365 56.52 10.55 14.89
C ARG A 365 57.45 11.65 14.39
N GLU A 366 57.01 12.42 13.40
CA GLU A 366 57.75 13.58 12.87
C GLU A 366 58.00 14.63 13.97
N ILE A 367 56.98 14.99 14.75
CA ILE A 367 57.09 15.87 15.92
C ILE A 367 58.10 15.31 16.94
N ASN A 368 58.03 14.01 17.25
CA ASN A 368 58.96 13.38 18.19
C ASN A 368 60.41 13.43 17.67
N CYS A 369 60.64 13.21 16.37
CA CYS A 369 61.95 13.34 15.75
C CYS A 369 62.46 14.80 15.77
N ILE A 370 61.61 15.77 15.42
CA ILE A 370 61.96 17.21 15.48
C ILE A 370 62.29 17.61 16.92
N ARG A 371 61.52 17.14 17.91
CA ARG A 371 61.72 17.41 19.34
C ARG A 371 63.04 16.80 19.85
N HIS A 372 63.38 15.58 19.44
CA HIS A 372 64.67 14.95 19.78
C HIS A 372 65.85 15.71 19.15
N SER A 373 65.78 16.05 17.86
CA SER A 373 66.80 16.85 17.17
C SER A 373 66.96 18.24 17.76
N HIS A 374 65.86 18.87 18.17
CA HIS A 374 65.87 20.16 18.87
C HIS A 374 66.55 20.07 20.24
N GLY A 375 66.24 19.05 21.04
CA GLY A 375 66.92 18.81 22.32
C GLY A 375 68.43 18.61 22.14
N ARG A 376 68.85 17.78 21.17
CA ARG A 376 70.27 17.63 20.80
C ARG A 376 70.92 18.95 20.38
N ALA A 377 70.23 19.78 19.59
CA ALA A 377 70.73 21.09 19.16
C ALA A 377 70.76 22.14 20.29
N GLN A 378 69.96 21.97 21.35
CA GLN A 378 70.03 22.79 22.55
C GLN A 378 71.21 22.38 23.45
N GLY A 379 71.51 21.09 23.59
CA GLY A 379 72.56 20.53 24.46
C GLY A 379 72.08 20.24 25.90
N PRO A 380 72.98 19.86 26.82
CA PRO A 380 72.63 19.38 28.16
C PRO A 380 72.00 20.45 29.05
N GLU A 381 70.97 20.08 29.81
CA GLU A 381 70.28 20.96 30.77
C GLU A 381 70.86 20.91 32.18
N TYR A 382 71.57 19.82 32.53
CA TYR A 382 72.19 19.61 33.83
C TYR A 382 73.72 19.58 33.73
N SER A 383 74.42 20.01 34.79
CA SER A 383 75.89 20.11 34.83
C SER A 383 76.61 18.76 34.92
N GLY A 384 75.96 17.70 35.41
CA GLY A 384 76.51 16.35 35.47
C GLY A 384 76.51 15.58 34.14
N ASP A 385 75.90 16.11 33.08
CA ASP A 385 75.85 15.50 31.75
C ASP A 385 77.16 15.76 30.96
N LEU A 386 78.28 15.34 31.55
CA LEU A 386 79.65 15.66 31.13
C LEU A 386 80.06 15.01 29.79
N LEU A 387 79.26 14.07 29.27
CA LEU A 387 79.47 13.43 27.96
C LEU A 387 78.77 14.18 26.82
N SER A 388 78.00 15.24 27.14
CA SER A 388 77.20 16.01 26.18
C SER A 388 77.82 17.38 25.88
N ARG A 389 77.90 17.74 24.58
CA ARG A 389 78.56 18.98 24.10
C ARG A 389 77.91 20.25 24.67
N GLU A 390 78.73 21.24 25.06
CA GLU A 390 78.28 22.47 25.70
C GLU A 390 77.34 23.33 24.83
N LYS A 391 76.37 23.99 25.48
CA LYS A 391 75.40 24.87 24.83
C LYS A 391 76.03 26.19 24.36
N LEU A 392 76.16 26.37 23.05
CA LEU A 392 76.66 27.62 22.43
C LEU A 392 75.81 28.88 22.68
N ASN A 393 74.67 28.74 23.37
CA ASN A 393 73.79 29.84 23.75
C ASN A 393 73.98 30.34 25.20
N ARG A 394 74.88 29.74 25.98
CA ARG A 394 75.27 30.20 27.33
C ARG A 394 75.78 31.65 27.30
N PRO A 395 75.55 32.46 28.35
CA PRO A 395 76.06 33.84 28.41
C PRO A 395 77.58 33.93 28.22
N LEU A 396 78.34 33.01 28.82
CA LEU A 396 79.80 32.95 28.71
C LEU A 396 80.26 32.76 27.25
N VAL A 397 79.71 31.79 26.54
CA VAL A 397 80.04 31.53 25.12
C VAL A 397 79.68 32.72 24.23
N LYS A 398 78.56 33.41 24.52
CA LYS A 398 78.17 34.66 23.84
C LYS A 398 79.07 35.86 24.15
N VAL A 399 79.79 35.85 25.27
CA VAL A 399 80.83 36.86 25.56
C VAL A 399 82.09 36.51 24.75
N TYR A 400 82.55 35.26 24.78
CA TYR A 400 83.70 34.83 23.96
C TYR A 400 83.51 35.10 22.46
N GLN A 401 82.31 34.88 21.91
CA GLN A 401 81.98 35.18 20.50
C GLN A 401 81.97 36.67 20.14
N ARG A 402 82.09 37.60 21.09
CA ARG A 402 82.20 39.05 20.81
C ARG A 402 83.63 39.50 20.51
N HIS A 403 84.64 38.70 20.86
CA HIS A 403 86.02 39.06 20.56
C HIS A 403 86.33 38.82 19.06
N PRO A 404 87.11 39.70 18.41
CA PRO A 404 87.60 39.43 17.07
C PRO A 404 88.54 38.22 17.09
N GLY A 405 88.39 37.31 16.12
CA GLY A 405 89.17 36.06 16.04
C GLY A 405 88.53 34.83 16.68
N THR A 406 87.46 34.97 17.48
CA THR A 406 86.75 33.85 18.16
C THR A 406 85.30 33.66 17.67
N GLN A 407 84.94 34.28 16.55
CA GLN A 407 83.61 34.16 15.93
C GLN A 407 83.50 32.86 15.13
N LEU A 408 82.91 31.83 15.75
CA LEU A 408 82.64 30.54 15.10
C LEU A 408 81.35 30.60 14.26
N PRO A 409 81.40 30.52 12.91
CA PRO A 409 80.20 30.55 12.07
C PRO A 409 79.26 29.36 12.32
N GLU A 410 79.78 28.24 12.81
CA GLU A 410 79.04 27.05 13.23
C GLU A 410 78.04 27.39 14.36
N ALA A 411 78.39 28.31 15.25
CA ALA A 411 77.52 28.74 16.33
C ALA A 411 76.31 29.54 15.81
N ALA A 412 76.52 30.41 14.82
CA ALA A 412 75.44 31.11 14.14
C ALA A 412 74.52 30.13 13.42
N GLN A 413 75.09 29.14 12.70
CA GLN A 413 74.33 28.08 12.03
C GLN A 413 73.54 27.20 13.01
N LEU A 414 74.09 26.87 14.18
CA LEU A 414 73.39 26.11 15.23
C LEU A 414 72.26 26.90 15.89
N ILE A 415 72.44 28.21 16.11
CA ILE A 415 71.37 29.09 16.61
C ILE A 415 70.24 29.22 15.57
N GLN A 416 70.59 29.38 14.28
CA GLN A 416 69.64 29.43 13.17
C GLN A 416 68.88 28.12 12.99
N SER A 417 69.56 26.96 13.04
CA SER A 417 68.92 25.65 12.92
C SER A 417 68.02 25.33 14.13
N GLY A 418 68.44 25.69 15.36
CA GLY A 418 67.58 25.63 16.55
C GLY A 418 66.36 26.56 16.47
N ALA A 419 66.45 27.70 15.78
CA ALA A 419 65.30 28.56 15.49
C ALA A 419 64.41 28.01 14.34
N ALA A 420 64.98 27.31 13.36
CA ALA A 420 64.22 26.59 12.34
C ALA A 420 63.45 25.41 12.95
N LEU A 421 64.11 24.54 13.73
CA LEU A 421 63.49 23.39 14.39
C LEU A 421 62.31 23.79 15.30
N ARG A 422 62.40 24.91 16.03
CA ARG A 422 61.26 25.43 16.82
C ARG A 422 60.07 25.90 15.97
N ARG A 423 60.32 26.47 14.78
CA ARG A 423 59.25 26.83 13.83
C ARG A 423 58.63 25.58 13.22
N CYS A 424 59.44 24.60 12.83
CA CYS A 424 58.97 23.29 12.34
C CYS A 424 58.13 22.57 13.41
N LEU A 425 58.58 22.51 14.66
CA LEU A 425 57.85 21.88 15.76
C LEU A 425 56.45 22.50 15.93
N LYS A 426 56.37 23.82 16.11
CA LYS A 426 55.09 24.54 16.24
C LYS A 426 54.18 24.36 15.02
N SER A 427 54.75 24.31 13.81
CA SER A 427 53.97 24.06 12.59
C SER A 427 53.41 22.65 12.55
N SER A 428 54.22 21.62 12.83
CA SER A 428 53.78 20.22 12.81
C SER A 428 52.80 19.90 13.95
N GLU A 429 52.97 20.49 15.14
CA GLU A 429 51.99 20.42 16.24
C GLU A 429 50.65 21.09 15.84
N GLY A 430 50.70 22.24 15.15
CA GLY A 430 49.52 22.88 14.56
C GLY A 430 48.89 22.13 13.37
N GLU A 431 49.63 21.27 12.68
CA GLU A 431 49.08 20.31 11.70
C GLU A 431 48.42 19.11 12.37
N LEU A 432 49.02 18.59 13.45
CA LEU A 432 48.48 17.48 14.22
C LEU A 432 47.10 17.82 14.81
N GLY A 433 46.97 18.97 15.48
CA GLY A 433 45.69 19.41 16.03
C GLY A 433 44.59 19.60 14.97
N LYS A 434 44.95 20.01 13.74
CA LYS A 434 44.01 20.05 12.60
C LYS A 434 43.58 18.64 12.17
N LEU A 435 44.52 17.70 12.08
CA LEU A 435 44.21 16.30 11.78
C LEU A 435 43.31 15.68 12.85
N GLU A 436 43.64 15.86 14.12
CA GLU A 436 42.87 15.37 15.28
C GLU A 436 41.42 15.86 15.25
N HIS A 437 41.21 17.17 15.13
CA HIS A 437 39.87 17.75 15.04
C HIS A 437 39.09 17.21 13.84
N THR A 438 39.71 17.06 12.66
CA THR A 438 39.04 16.42 11.51
C THR A 438 38.83 14.91 11.67
N CYS A 439 39.65 14.21 12.46
CA CYS A 439 39.44 12.80 12.76
C CYS A 439 38.22 12.61 13.68
N LEU A 440 38.01 13.49 14.66
CA LEU A 440 36.80 13.49 15.49
C LEU A 440 35.57 13.78 14.64
N GLN A 441 35.58 14.88 13.86
CA GLN A 441 34.47 15.25 12.98
C GLN A 441 34.06 14.11 12.02
N LEU A 442 35.01 13.38 11.44
CA LEU A 442 34.73 12.24 10.56
C LEU A 442 34.14 11.02 11.30
N LEU A 443 34.42 10.85 12.59
CA LEU A 443 33.86 9.78 13.41
C LEU A 443 32.43 10.12 13.85
N ASP A 444 32.16 11.39 14.17
CA ASP A 444 30.82 11.90 14.46
C ASP A 444 29.91 11.80 13.21
N ASP A 445 30.41 12.27 12.05
CA ASP A 445 29.77 12.07 10.74
C ASP A 445 29.47 10.58 10.51
N LEU A 446 30.42 9.68 10.78
CA LEU A 446 30.25 8.23 10.58
C LEU A 446 29.20 7.62 11.52
N GLN A 447 29.12 8.09 12.77
CA GLN A 447 28.13 7.61 13.74
C GLN A 447 26.71 8.05 13.36
N GLY A 448 26.53 9.32 12.97
CA GLY A 448 25.25 9.83 12.47
C GLY A 448 24.73 9.02 11.28
N LYS A 449 25.59 8.83 10.27
CA LYS A 449 25.26 8.07 9.04
C LYS A 449 24.90 6.61 9.32
N ARG A 450 25.55 5.98 10.29
CA ARG A 450 25.25 4.60 10.73
C ARG A 450 23.86 4.51 11.35
N ALA A 451 23.53 5.40 12.28
CA ALA A 451 22.21 5.42 12.92
C ALA A 451 21.08 5.73 11.92
N ALA A 452 21.27 6.68 11.00
CA ALA A 452 20.24 6.98 9.99
C ALA A 452 19.99 5.83 9.01
N ALA A 453 21.04 5.12 8.56
CA ALA A 453 20.86 3.93 7.73
C ALA A 453 20.16 2.79 8.50
N GLN A 454 20.38 2.65 9.82
CA GLN A 454 19.64 1.70 10.65
C GLN A 454 18.15 2.07 10.75
N VAL A 455 17.82 3.36 10.88
CA VAL A 455 16.44 3.88 10.88
C VAL A 455 15.76 3.65 9.52
N ASP A 456 16.38 4.03 8.42
CA ASP A 456 15.81 3.83 7.08
C ASP A 456 15.63 2.32 6.77
N ALA A 457 16.61 1.48 7.13
CA ALA A 457 16.49 0.03 6.98
C ALA A 457 15.40 -0.57 7.89
N ALA A 458 15.17 -0.02 9.10
CA ALA A 458 14.06 -0.43 9.96
C ALA A 458 12.70 -0.07 9.33
N VAL A 459 12.57 1.10 8.71
CA VAL A 459 11.37 1.50 7.97
C VAL A 459 11.13 0.59 6.76
N VAL A 460 12.16 0.25 5.98
CA VAL A 460 12.02 -0.70 4.86
C VAL A 460 11.63 -2.11 5.35
N ARG A 461 12.21 -2.60 6.46
CA ARG A 461 11.80 -3.88 7.07
C ARG A 461 10.34 -3.85 7.54
N MET A 462 9.91 -2.77 8.19
CA MET A 462 8.52 -2.57 8.64
C MET A 462 7.55 -2.58 7.45
N ARG A 463 7.87 -1.85 6.36
CA ARG A 463 7.06 -1.83 5.14
C ARG A 463 6.92 -3.24 4.53
N ARG A 464 8.01 -3.99 4.41
CA ARG A 464 8.01 -5.38 3.89
C ARG A 464 7.14 -6.33 4.75
N GLN A 465 7.39 -6.40 6.06
CA GLN A 465 6.60 -7.22 6.99
C GLN A 465 5.09 -6.94 6.94
N GLN A 466 4.70 -5.71 6.62
CA GLN A 466 3.31 -5.29 6.50
C GLN A 466 2.73 -5.47 5.08
N VAL A 467 3.57 -5.76 4.07
CA VAL A 467 3.16 -6.32 2.78
C VAL A 467 2.96 -7.83 2.90
N ASP A 468 3.87 -8.54 3.56
CA ASP A 468 3.79 -9.99 3.80
C ASP A 468 2.49 -10.35 4.54
N LYS A 469 2.11 -9.55 5.55
CA LYS A 469 0.82 -9.67 6.27
C LYS A 469 -0.44 -9.36 5.44
N ARG A 470 -0.30 -8.86 4.21
CA ARG A 470 -1.42 -8.70 3.25
C ARG A 470 -1.50 -9.86 2.26
N ALA A 471 -0.45 -10.66 2.13
CA ALA A 471 -0.43 -11.87 1.34
C ALA A 471 -1.20 -13.01 2.06
N MET A 472 -2.48 -12.75 2.36
CA MET A 472 -3.43 -13.84 2.63
C MET A 472 -3.43 -14.79 1.43
N PRO A 473 -3.55 -16.11 1.66
CA PRO A 473 -3.11 -17.12 0.69
C PRO A 473 -3.91 -17.09 -0.62
N ALA A 474 -3.27 -17.52 -1.70
CA ALA A 474 -3.71 -17.34 -3.10
C ALA A 474 -4.99 -18.11 -3.52
N PHE A 475 -5.76 -18.65 -2.57
CA PHE A 475 -7.04 -19.34 -2.81
C PHE A 475 -8.13 -18.45 -3.43
N LEU A 476 -7.92 -17.14 -3.54
CA LEU A 476 -8.81 -16.22 -4.28
C LEU A 476 -8.37 -15.94 -5.73
N GLN A 477 -7.33 -16.61 -6.25
CA GLN A 477 -7.01 -16.63 -7.69
C GLN A 477 -7.53 -17.88 -8.42
N GLN A 478 -8.00 -18.91 -7.71
CA GLN A 478 -8.67 -20.07 -8.29
C GLN A 478 -10.20 -19.95 -8.08
N GLY A 479 -10.83 -19.15 -8.95
CA GLY A 479 -12.29 -18.91 -8.92
C GLY A 479 -12.79 -18.14 -10.15
N ALA A 480 -12.07 -18.26 -11.27
CA ALA A 480 -12.32 -17.55 -12.52
C ALA A 480 -11.88 -18.39 -13.74
N LEU A 481 -12.42 -19.62 -13.80
CA LEU A 481 -12.64 -20.43 -14.99
C LEU A 481 -14.08 -20.95 -14.92
#